data_AF-A0A0F8WH07-F1
#
_entry.id   AF-A0A0F8WH07-F1
#
_cell.length_a   1.000
_cell.length_b   1.000
_cell.length_c   1.000
_cell.angle_alpha   90.00
_cell.angle_beta   90.00
_cell.angle_gamma   90.00
#
_symmetry.space_group_name_H-M   'P 1'
#
loop_
_entity.id
_entity.type
_entity.pdbx_description
1 polymer ?
#
loop_
_entity_poly.entity_id
_entity_poly.type
_entity_poly.pdbx_seq_one_letter_code
_entity_poly.pdbx_strand_id
1 'polypeptide(L)' 'MKKPEHKEISVGFVALGCPKNLVDSEKMLANIGQAGFILSNDLTSTD' A
#
# COMPACT_ATOMS: atom_id res chain seq x y z
N MET A 1 6.49 -3.29 31.44
CA MET A 1 7.02 -2.67 30.20
C MET A 1 5.94 -2.81 29.12
N LYS A 2 5.32 -1.71 28.67
CA LYS A 2 4.36 -1.75 27.56
C LYS A 2 5.15 -1.88 26.25
N LYS A 3 4.89 -2.94 25.47
CA LYS A 3 5.48 -3.07 24.13
C LYS A 3 4.93 -1.93 23.26
N PRO A 4 5.75 -1.27 22.42
CA PRO A 4 5.24 -0.27 21.49
C PRO A 4 4.26 -0.98 20.55
N GLU A 5 3.04 -0.46 20.48
CA GLU A 5 1.99 -0.92 19.60
C GLU A 5 2.43 -0.58 18.17
N HIS A 6 2.88 -1.59 17.42
CA HIS A 6 3.17 -1.43 16.00
C HIS A 6 1.81 -1.35 15.30
N LYS A 7 1.37 -0.12 15.00
CA LYS A 7 0.16 0.07 14.21
C LYS A 7 0.48 -0.37 12.79
N GLU A 8 -0.07 -1.51 12.36
CA GLU A 8 -0.01 -1.96 10.98
C GLU A 8 -0.79 -0.96 10.12
N ILE A 9 -0.07 -0.15 9.33
CA ILE A 9 -0.68 0.87 8.46
C ILE A 9 -1.12 0.19 7.17
N SER A 10 -2.41 0.30 6.87
CA SER A 10 -3.01 -0.24 5.64
C SER A 10 -3.09 0.84 4.55
N VAL A 11 -2.68 0.50 3.32
CA VAL A 11 -2.60 1.45 2.20
C VAL A 11 -3.42 0.94 1.01
N GLY A 12 -4.25 1.82 0.46
CA GLY A 12 -5.00 1.61 -0.77
C GLY A 12 -4.30 2.26 -1.97
N PHE A 13 -4.30 1.59 -3.12
CA PHE A 13 -3.62 2.06 -4.32
C PHE A 13 -4.58 2.13 -5.53
N VAL A 14 -4.59 3.26 -6.24
CA VAL A 14 -5.46 3.50 -7.42
C VAL A 14 -4.60 3.89 -8.62
N ALA A 15 -4.63 3.07 -9.67
CA ALA A 15 -4.01 3.37 -10.96
C ALA A 15 -5.00 4.08 -11.88
N LEU A 16 -4.72 5.34 -12.26
CA LEU A 16 -5.49 6.07 -13.27
C LEU A 16 -4.94 5.68 -14.66
N GLY A 17 -5.71 4.91 -15.43
CA GLY A 17 -5.22 4.12 -16.56
C GLY A 17 -4.47 4.88 -17.67
N CYS A 18 -3.20 4.52 -17.86
CA CYS A 18 -2.36 4.73 -19.05
C CYS A 18 -1.37 3.54 -19.12
N PRO A 19 -0.90 3.10 -20.29
CA PRO A 19 -0.01 1.93 -20.40
C PRO A 19 1.31 2.07 -19.61
N LYS A 20 1.83 3.29 -19.47
CA LYS A 20 2.98 3.58 -18.58
C LYS A 20 2.63 3.45 -17.09
N ASN A 21 1.41 3.83 -16.73
CA ASN A 21 0.94 3.80 -15.35
C ASN A 21 0.73 2.37 -14.84
N LEU A 22 0.64 1.35 -15.71
CA LEU A 22 0.53 -0.05 -15.28
C LEU A 22 1.87 -0.58 -14.72
N VAL A 23 2.96 -0.42 -15.48
CA VAL A 23 4.30 -0.83 -15.05
C VAL A 23 4.78 -0.01 -13.86
N ASP A 24 4.45 1.27 -13.81
CA ASP A 24 4.76 2.13 -12.66
C ASP A 24 3.91 1.75 -11.43
N SER A 25 2.66 1.30 -11.62
CA SER A 25 1.82 0.79 -10.53
C SER A 25 2.36 -0.49 -9.91
N GLU A 26 2.82 -1.45 -10.71
CA GLU A 26 3.42 -2.70 -10.21
C GLU A 26 4.67 -2.43 -9.37
N LYS A 27 5.56 -1.52 -9.86
CA LYS A 27 6.74 -1.08 -9.11
C LYS A 27 6.37 -0.38 -7.81
N MET A 28 5.33 0.46 -7.84
CA MET A 28 4.88 1.18 -6.66
C MET A 28 4.29 0.24 -5.61
N LEU A 29 3.47 -0.73 -6.03
CA LEU A 29 2.94 -1.78 -5.15
C LEU A 29 4.06 -2.63 -4.53
N ALA A 30 5.08 -3.00 -5.31
CA ALA A 30 6.24 -3.74 -4.82
C ALA A 30 7.01 -2.94 -3.75
N ASN A 31 7.25 -1.65 -3.98
CA ASN A 31 7.94 -0.77 -3.03
C ASN A 31 7.15 -0.62 -1.72
N ILE A 32 5.82 -0.48 -1.81
CA ILE A 32 4.94 -0.37 -0.63
C ILE A 32 4.99 -1.66 0.21
N GLY A 33 4.92 -2.83 -0.43
CA GLY A 33 5.05 -4.12 0.26
C GLY A 33 6.44 -4.31 0.89
N GLN A 34 7.51 -3.93 0.19
CA GLN A 34 8.89 -3.99 0.72
C GLN A 34 9.13 -3.03 1.89
N ALA A 35 8.42 -1.91 1.93
CA ALA A 35 8.48 -0.96 3.04
C ALA A 35 7.68 -1.42 4.28
N GLY A 36 6.98 -2.56 4.21
CA GLY A 36 6.29 -3.18 5.35
C GLY A 36 4.84 -2.70 5.54
N PHE A 37 4.25 -2.05 4.54
CA PHE A 37 2.83 -1.67 4.59
C PHE A 37 1.93 -2.83 4.17
N ILE A 38 0.72 -2.87 4.74
CA ILE A 38 -0.32 -3.81 4.34
C ILE A 38 -1.09 -3.22 3.15
N LEU A 39 -1.07 -3.89 2.01
CA LEU A 39 -1.89 -3.51 0.86
C LEU A 39 -3.34 -3.93 1.11
N SER A 40 -4.27 -2.97 1.12
CA SER A 40 -5.70 -3.25 1.25
C SER A 40 -6.41 -3.08 -0.09
N ASN A 41 -7.32 -4.01 -0.40
CA ASN A 41 -8.24 -3.91 -1.53
C ASN A 41 -9.51 -3.11 -1.18
N ASP A 42 -9.70 -2.76 0.09
CA ASP A 42 -10.77 -1.88 0.54
C ASP A 42 -10.23 -0.48 0.77
N LEU A 43 -10.52 0.41 -0.18
CA LEU A 43 -10.11 1.82 -0.15
C LEU A 43 -10.89 2.65 0.87
N THR A 44 -11.97 2.12 1.44
CA THR A 44 -12.82 2.85 2.40
C THR A 44 -12.36 2.67 3.84
N SER A 45 -11.54 1.64 4.09
CA SER A 45 -11.08 1.22 5.42
C SER A 45 -9.57 1.46 5.65
N THR A 46 -8.85 2.04 4.70
CA THR A 46 -7.41 2.30 4.82
C THR A 46 -7.10 3.51 5.71
N ASP A 47 -6.01 3.44 6.48
CA ASP A 47 -5.56 4.45 7.44
C ASP A 47 -5.09 5.78 6.82
#